data_AF-A0A0R2SXG7-F1
#
_entry.id   AF-A0A0R2SXG7-F1
#
_cell.length_a   1.000
_cell.length_b   1.000
_cell.length_c   1.000
_cell.angle_alpha   90.00
_cell.angle_beta   90.00
_cell.angle_gamma   90.00
#
_symmetry.space_group_name_H-M   'P 1'
#
loop_
_entity.id
_entity.type
_entity.pdbx_description
1 polymer ?
#
loop_
_entity_poly.entity_id
_entity_poly.type
_entity_poly.pdbx_seq_one_letter_code
_entity_poly.pdbx_strand_id
1 'polypeptide(L)'
;MNNRNLSNKVRVIHRYLGFFLAGIMFVYALSGITLTFRDKDYFKKPIVVEKTIEKGLENLPNIKGASNVEYNSETGDLSYIQMQPPKILGALEKMHKATSSTPLYFLNVFFGISLLFFVFSAYWMFLPQTDVFKKAIYYSVAGIVLTFIMILV
;
A
#
# COMPACT_ATOMS: atom_id res chain seq x y z
N MET A 1 -32.04 9.70 -19.80
CA MET A 1 -31.25 8.45 -19.90
C MET A 1 -31.89 7.42 -18.99
N ASN A 2 -32.26 6.22 -19.46
CA ASN A 2 -33.01 5.25 -18.64
C ASN A 2 -32.13 4.77 -17.46
N ASN A 3 -32.46 5.15 -16.22
CA ASN A 3 -31.66 4.86 -15.02
C ASN A 3 -31.35 3.35 -14.85
N ARG A 4 -32.22 2.48 -15.37
CA ARG A 4 -32.03 1.03 -15.36
C ARG A 4 -30.88 0.57 -16.27
N ASN A 5 -30.75 1.16 -17.46
CA ASN A 5 -29.67 0.84 -18.39
C ASN A 5 -28.31 1.30 -17.85
N LEU A 6 -28.26 2.47 -17.22
CA LEU A 6 -27.05 2.96 -16.55
C LEU A 6 -26.64 2.07 -15.37
N SER A 7 -27.57 1.73 -14.48
CA SER A 7 -27.32 0.82 -13.35
C SER A 7 -26.79 -0.54 -13.82
N ASN A 8 -27.39 -1.12 -14.87
CA ASN A 8 -26.92 -2.39 -15.43
C ASN A 8 -25.48 -2.31 -15.98
N LYS A 9 -25.14 -1.23 -16.71
CA LYS A 9 -23.77 -1.01 -17.21
C LYS A 9 -22.77 -0.86 -16.06
N VAL A 10 -23.09 -0.04 -15.06
CA VAL A 10 -22.24 0.18 -13.88
C VAL A 10 -22.01 -1.12 -13.13
N ARG A 11 -23.06 -1.95 -12.95
CA ARG A 11 -22.94 -3.26 -12.30
C ARG A 11 -22.00 -4.21 -13.05
N VAL A 12 -22.07 -4.22 -14.38
CA VAL A 12 -21.19 -5.03 -15.23
C VAL A 12 -19.73 -4.58 -15.09
N ILE A 13 -19.47 -3.28 -15.17
CA ILE A 13 -18.13 -2.71 -15.00
C ILE A 13 -17.59 -2.99 -13.60
N HIS A 14 -18.38 -2.74 -12.55
CA HIS A 14 -18.01 -3.02 -11.16
C HIS A 14 -17.58 -4.46 -10.96
N ARG A 15 -18.35 -5.41 -11.49
CA ARG A 15 -18.03 -6.84 -11.37
C ARG A 15 -16.72 -7.20 -12.06
N TYR A 16 -16.53 -6.82 -13.33
CA TYR A 16 -15.33 -7.21 -14.07
C TYR A 16 -14.08 -6.49 -13.58
N LEU A 17 -14.18 -5.20 -13.28
CA LEU A 17 -13.08 -4.45 -12.66
C LEU A 17 -12.76 -5.01 -11.27
N GLY A 18 -13.78 -5.42 -10.51
CA GLY A 18 -13.64 -6.09 -9.22
C GLY A 18 -12.83 -7.38 -9.31
N PHE A 19 -13.19 -8.29 -10.22
CA PHE A 19 -12.44 -9.52 -10.43
C PHE A 19 -11.02 -9.27 -10.93
N PHE A 20 -10.82 -8.31 -11.82
CA PHE A 20 -9.49 -7.90 -12.28
C PHE A 20 -8.60 -7.43 -11.12
N LEU A 21 -9.16 -6.62 -10.21
CA LEU A 21 -8.42 -6.06 -9.07
C LEU A 21 -8.32 -6.98 -7.87
N ALA A 22 -9.05 -8.11 -7.82
CA ALA A 22 -9.11 -8.97 -6.64
C ALA A 22 -7.73 -9.43 -6.14
N GLY A 23 -6.85 -9.85 -7.06
CA GLY A 23 -5.48 -10.25 -6.71
C GLY A 23 -4.62 -9.08 -6.21
N ILE A 24 -4.78 -7.90 -6.82
CA ILE A 24 -4.08 -6.69 -6.39
C ILE A 24 -4.56 -6.28 -4.99
N MET A 25 -5.87 -6.27 -4.75
CA MET A 25 -6.47 -5.97 -3.44
C MET A 25 -5.94 -6.92 -2.35
N PHE A 26 -5.86 -8.21 -2.64
CA PHE A 26 -5.30 -9.19 -1.71
C PHE A 26 -3.85 -8.87 -1.33
N VAL A 27 -3.00 -8.60 -2.32
CA VAL A 27 -1.60 -8.23 -2.10
C VAL A 27 -1.47 -6.92 -1.31
N TYR A 28 -2.29 -5.92 -1.66
CA TYR A 28 -2.30 -4.62 -0.98
C TYR A 28 -2.74 -4.73 0.47
N ALA A 29 -3.76 -5.54 0.76
CA ALA A 29 -4.21 -5.80 2.12
C ALA A 29 -3.11 -6.45 2.96
N LEU A 30 -2.47 -7.51 2.44
CA LEU A 30 -1.38 -8.19 3.14
C LEU A 30 -0.19 -7.26 3.40
N SER A 31 0.28 -6.56 2.37
CA SER A 31 1.39 -5.62 2.52
C SER A 31 1.05 -4.43 3.41
N GLY A 32 -0.20 -3.94 3.38
CA GLY A 32 -0.66 -2.88 4.28
C GLY A 32 -0.57 -3.30 5.75
N ILE A 33 -1.00 -4.53 6.08
CA ILE A 33 -0.92 -5.09 7.43
C ILE A 33 0.54 -5.18 7.89
N THR A 34 1.44 -5.70 7.06
CA THR A 34 2.86 -5.82 7.45
C THR A 34 3.53 -4.46 7.60
N LEU A 35 3.14 -3.48 6.77
CA LEU A 35 3.67 -2.12 6.84
C LEU A 35 3.30 -1.39 8.14
N THR A 36 2.19 -1.74 8.80
CA THR A 36 1.85 -1.24 10.14
C THR A 36 2.93 -1.55 11.18
N PHE A 37 3.67 -2.65 11.01
CA PHE A 37 4.73 -3.10 11.92
C PHE A 37 6.15 -2.83 11.38
N ARG A 38 6.31 -1.91 10.42
CA ARG A 38 7.61 -1.63 9.79
C ARG A 38 8.67 -1.11 10.76
N ASP A 39 8.28 -0.52 11.88
CA ASP A 39 9.17 -0.08 12.96
C ASP A 39 9.67 -1.25 13.83
N LYS A 40 8.98 -2.40 13.79
CA LYS A 40 9.35 -3.63 14.51
C LYS A 40 10.08 -4.62 13.60
N ASP A 41 10.66 -5.64 14.23
CA ASP A 41 11.38 -6.71 13.53
C ASP A 41 10.55 -7.98 13.31
N TYR A 42 9.23 -7.94 13.59
CA TYR A 42 8.33 -9.09 13.49
C TYR A 42 8.36 -9.81 12.13
N PHE A 43 8.52 -9.06 11.03
CA PHE A 43 8.51 -9.60 9.66
C PHE A 43 9.87 -9.48 8.97
N LYS A 44 10.96 -9.27 9.72
CA LYS A 44 12.29 -9.02 9.17
C LYS A 44 13.27 -10.13 9.55
N LYS A 45 14.32 -10.28 8.75
CA LYS A 45 15.47 -11.15 9.03
C LYS A 45 16.77 -10.34 8.93
N PRO A 46 17.82 -10.73 9.67
CA PRO A 46 19.13 -10.11 9.52
C PRO A 46 19.72 -10.46 8.16
N ILE A 47 20.18 -9.45 7.43
CA ILE A 47 20.85 -9.60 6.13
C ILE A 47 22.15 -8.79 6.19
N VAL A 48 23.25 -9.40 5.75
CA VAL A 48 24.52 -8.70 5.53
C VAL A 48 24.42 -7.95 4.20
N VAL A 49 24.62 -6.64 4.24
CA VAL A 49 24.57 -5.76 3.07
C VAL A 49 25.97 -5.26 2.80
N GLU A 50 26.48 -5.59 1.63
CA GLU A 50 27.78 -5.12 1.13
C GLU A 50 27.54 -4.10 0.02
N LYS A 51 28.19 -2.94 0.12
CA LYS A 51 28.09 -1.87 -0.86
C LYS A 51 29.41 -1.12 -0.95
N THR A 52 29.79 -0.71 -2.15
CA THR A 52 30.90 0.22 -2.36
C THR A 52 30.39 1.65 -2.36
N ILE A 53 31.00 2.52 -1.55
CA ILE A 53 30.71 3.95 -1.43
C ILE A 53 31.97 4.78 -1.73
N GLU A 54 31.86 6.10 -1.66
CA GLU A 54 32.99 7.00 -1.89
C GLU A 54 34.15 6.72 -0.90
N LYS A 55 35.38 6.87 -1.40
CA LYS A 55 36.60 6.64 -0.62
C LYS A 55 36.90 7.85 0.26
N GLY A 56 37.58 7.61 1.39
CA GLY A 56 38.05 8.69 2.27
C GLY A 56 36.91 9.50 2.92
N LEU A 57 35.76 8.90 3.17
CA LEU A 57 34.67 9.58 3.90
C LEU A 57 35.10 9.86 5.34
N GLU A 58 35.16 11.15 5.67
CA GLU A 58 35.51 11.64 7.03
C GLU A 58 34.42 11.29 8.05
N ASN A 59 33.16 11.22 7.60
CA ASN A 59 32.02 10.77 8.39
C ASN A 59 31.23 9.71 7.63
N LEU A 60 30.97 8.58 8.30
CA LEU A 60 30.14 7.51 7.76
C LEU A 60 28.68 7.97 7.62
N PRO A 61 27.99 7.60 6.52
CA PRO A 61 26.58 7.87 6.40
C PRO A 61 25.82 7.13 7.50
N ASN A 62 24.91 7.82 8.19
CA ASN A 62 24.07 7.18 9.21
C ASN A 62 23.01 6.29 8.54
N ILE A 63 23.25 4.98 8.53
CA ILE A 63 22.34 3.99 7.94
C ILE A 63 21.33 3.56 9.01
N LYS A 64 20.08 4.01 8.86
CA LYS A 64 19.01 3.67 9.80
C LYS A 64 18.82 2.16 9.93
N GLY A 65 18.89 1.66 11.16
CA GLY A 65 18.68 0.23 11.48
C GLY A 65 19.84 -0.68 11.07
N ALA A 66 21.01 -0.12 10.75
CA ALA A 66 22.23 -0.90 10.55
C ALA A 66 22.91 -1.21 11.90
N SER A 67 23.53 -2.38 11.98
CA SER A 67 24.37 -2.83 13.08
C SER A 67 25.66 -3.40 12.51
N ASN A 68 26.76 -3.37 13.29
CA ASN A 68 28.09 -3.84 12.85
C ASN A 68 28.54 -3.20 11.52
N VAL A 69 28.55 -1.87 11.48
CA VAL A 69 29.00 -1.12 10.30
C VAL A 69 30.52 -1.17 10.22
N GLU A 70 31.03 -1.75 9.15
CA GLU A 70 32.46 -1.85 8.83
C GLU A 70 32.74 -1.10 7.53
N TYR A 71 33.73 -0.23 7.54
CA TYR A 71 34.10 0.58 6.37
C TYR A 71 35.61 0.58 6.14
N ASN A 72 36.00 0.26 4.91
CA ASN A 72 37.37 0.39 4.45
C ASN A 72 37.54 1.70 3.68
N SER A 73 38.31 2.64 4.24
CA SER A 73 38.53 3.96 3.64
C SER A 73 39.38 3.94 2.36
N GLU A 74 40.20 2.90 2.16
CA GLU A 74 41.09 2.75 1.00
C GLU A 74 40.35 2.19 -0.23
N THR A 75 39.51 1.17 0.00
CA THR A 75 38.73 0.52 -1.06
C THR A 75 37.36 1.19 -1.27
N GLY A 76 36.80 1.79 -0.22
CA GLY A 76 35.44 2.32 -0.20
C GLY A 76 34.38 1.26 0.14
N ASP A 77 34.80 0.07 0.58
CA ASP A 77 33.87 -1.02 0.90
C ASP A 77 33.18 -0.78 2.24
N LEU A 78 31.86 -0.93 2.23
CA LEU A 78 30.99 -0.77 3.38
C LEU A 78 30.18 -2.06 3.57
N SER A 79 30.30 -2.69 4.73
CA SER A 79 29.53 -3.86 5.14
C SER A 79 28.74 -3.53 6.41
N TYR A 80 27.48 -3.97 6.47
CA TYR A 80 26.66 -3.83 7.67
C TYR A 80 25.54 -4.86 7.72
N ILE A 81 25.06 -5.16 8.92
CA ILE A 81 23.89 -6.01 9.13
C ILE A 81 22.66 -5.13 9.24
N GLN A 82 21.60 -5.45 8.48
CA GLN A 82 20.32 -4.75 8.57
C GLN A 82 19.16 -5.73 8.64
N MET A 83 18.17 -5.41 9.48
CA MET A 83 16.90 -6.13 9.51
C MET A 83 16.06 -5.74 8.29
N GLN A 84 15.78 -6.70 7.43
CA GLN A 84 15.01 -6.48 6.19
C GLN A 84 13.94 -7.56 6.01
N PRO A 85 12.79 -7.22 5.38
CA PRO A 85 11.76 -8.21 5.10
C PRO A 85 12.26 -9.27 4.10
N PRO A 86 11.76 -10.52 4.17
CA PRO A 86 12.03 -11.54 3.17
C PRO A 86 11.74 -11.05 1.75
N LYS A 87 12.46 -11.58 0.76
CA LYS A 87 12.44 -11.09 -0.64
C LYS A 87 11.05 -10.88 -1.22
N ILE A 88 10.13 -11.83 -1.00
CA ILE A 88 8.75 -11.74 -1.50
C ILE A 88 8.02 -10.60 -0.79
N LEU A 89 8.01 -10.61 0.55
CA LEU A 89 7.34 -9.58 1.34
C LEU A 89 7.90 -8.18 1.02
N GLY A 90 9.22 -8.05 0.94
CA GLY A 90 9.89 -6.81 0.56
C GLY A 90 9.50 -6.32 -0.83
N ALA A 91 9.26 -7.21 -1.80
CA ALA A 91 8.75 -6.84 -3.12
C ALA A 91 7.31 -6.31 -3.05
N LEU A 92 6.43 -6.96 -2.27
CA LEU A 92 5.05 -6.51 -2.09
C LEU A 92 5.00 -5.13 -1.42
N GLU A 93 5.79 -4.95 -0.36
CA GLU A 93 5.89 -3.67 0.33
C GLU A 93 6.49 -2.56 -0.55
N LYS A 94 7.50 -2.88 -1.36
CA LYS A 94 8.10 -1.92 -2.29
C LYS A 94 7.10 -1.43 -3.32
N MET A 95 6.27 -2.34 -3.84
CA MET A 95 5.19 -2.02 -4.77
C MET A 95 4.11 -1.16 -4.08
N HIS A 96 3.67 -1.52 -2.87
CA HIS A 96 2.70 -0.74 -2.09
C HIS A 96 3.21 0.68 -1.76
N LYS A 97 4.49 0.83 -1.39
CA LYS A 97 5.13 2.12 -1.05
C LYS A 97 5.66 2.90 -2.25
N ALA A 98 5.36 2.50 -3.49
CA ALA A 98 5.93 3.13 -4.68
C ALA A 98 5.58 4.62 -4.76
N THR A 99 6.59 5.45 -4.97
CA THR A 99 6.49 6.91 -5.14
C THR A 99 6.47 7.29 -6.62
N SER A 100 6.07 8.53 -6.94
CA SER A 100 6.00 9.09 -8.30
C SER A 100 7.31 9.03 -9.09
N SER A 101 8.45 8.88 -8.40
CA SER A 101 9.77 8.69 -8.99
C SER A 101 10.02 7.29 -9.56
N THR A 102 9.14 6.32 -9.30
CA THR A 102 9.29 4.92 -9.76
C THR A 102 8.14 4.54 -10.67
N PRO A 103 8.35 3.81 -11.78
CA PRO A 103 7.26 3.44 -12.71
C PRO A 103 6.08 2.71 -12.07
N LEU A 104 6.31 2.02 -10.95
CA LEU A 104 5.30 1.29 -10.18
C LEU A 104 4.18 2.21 -9.63
N TYR A 105 4.42 3.52 -9.52
CA TYR A 105 3.41 4.48 -9.03
C TYR A 105 2.10 4.43 -9.83
N PHE A 106 2.17 4.11 -11.13
CA PHE A 106 0.99 4.02 -11.99
C PHE A 106 -0.01 2.99 -11.46
N LEU A 107 0.48 1.84 -10.97
CA LEU A 107 -0.37 0.82 -10.37
C LEU A 107 -1.09 1.35 -9.13
N ASN A 108 -0.38 2.10 -8.28
CA ASN A 108 -0.91 2.64 -7.03
C ASN A 108 -1.98 3.70 -7.31
N VAL A 109 -1.74 4.58 -8.29
CA VAL A 109 -2.71 5.61 -8.71
C VAL A 109 -3.93 4.97 -9.35
N PHE A 110 -3.73 4.04 -10.29
CA PHE A 110 -4.82 3.28 -10.92
C PHE A 110 -5.67 2.54 -9.87
N PHE A 111 -5.01 1.92 -8.89
CA PHE A 111 -5.70 1.25 -7.80
C PHE A 111 -6.51 2.22 -6.94
N GLY A 112 -5.95 3.38 -6.59
CA GLY A 112 -6.66 4.43 -5.86
C GLY A 112 -7.88 4.98 -6.60
N ILE A 113 -7.77 5.24 -7.90
CA ILE A 113 -8.90 5.64 -8.75
C ILE A 113 -9.97 4.55 -8.79
N SER A 114 -9.55 3.29 -8.86
CA SER A 114 -10.47 2.15 -8.89
C SER A 114 -11.22 1.98 -7.57
N LEU A 115 -10.57 2.22 -6.42
CA LEU A 115 -11.23 2.23 -5.12
C LEU A 115 -12.30 3.31 -5.04
N LEU A 116 -12.01 4.52 -5.51
CA LEU A 116 -13.02 5.59 -5.61
C LEU A 116 -14.19 5.17 -6.49
N PHE A 117 -13.91 4.56 -7.64
CA PHE A 117 -14.96 4.01 -8.49
C PHE A 117 -15.80 2.96 -7.76
N PHE A 118 -15.21 2.04 -6.99
CA PHE A 118 -15.99 1.04 -6.24
C PHE A 118 -16.90 1.66 -5.18
N VAL A 119 -16.42 2.69 -4.47
CA VAL A 119 -17.24 3.43 -3.49
C VAL A 119 -18.47 4.03 -4.16
N PHE A 120 -18.31 4.76 -5.27
CA PHE A 120 -19.46 5.40 -5.93
C PHE A 120 -20.36 4.40 -6.67
N SER A 121 -19.77 3.42 -7.36
CA SER A 121 -20.53 2.44 -8.12
C SER A 121 -21.37 1.51 -7.23
N ALA A 122 -20.99 1.29 -5.98
CA ALA A 122 -21.78 0.51 -5.02
C ALA A 122 -23.18 1.13 -4.79
N TYR A 123 -23.29 2.47 -4.75
CA TYR A 123 -24.60 3.14 -4.58
C TYR A 123 -25.51 3.01 -5.80
N TRP A 124 -24.93 2.93 -7.01
CA TRP A 124 -25.68 2.66 -8.25
C TRP A 124 -26.14 1.20 -8.40
N MET A 125 -25.69 0.31 -7.51
CA MET A 125 -26.08 -1.10 -7.51
C MET A 125 -27.43 -1.34 -6.85
N PHE A 126 -27.85 -0.47 -5.92
CA PHE A 126 -29.07 -0.60 -5.12
C PHE A 126 -30.07 0.51 -5.45
N LEU A 127 -31.37 0.20 -5.39
CA LEU A 127 -32.41 1.20 -5.61
C LEU A 127 -32.54 2.11 -4.38
N PRO A 128 -32.53 3.45 -4.53
CA PRO A 128 -32.55 4.39 -3.40
C PRO A 128 -33.72 4.23 -2.43
N GLN A 129 -34.85 3.69 -2.90
CA GLN A 129 -36.07 3.52 -2.12
C GLN A 129 -36.07 2.24 -1.26
N THR A 130 -35.05 1.39 -1.38
CA THR A 130 -34.97 0.13 -0.63
C THR A 130 -34.39 0.34 0.76
N ASP A 131 -34.82 -0.46 1.74
CA ASP A 131 -34.27 -0.40 3.09
C ASP A 131 -32.78 -0.76 3.14
N VAL A 132 -32.32 -1.59 2.19
CA VAL A 132 -30.90 -1.91 2.01
C VAL A 132 -30.10 -0.64 1.71
N PHE A 133 -30.59 0.21 0.79
CA PHE A 133 -29.92 1.46 0.46
C PHE A 133 -29.88 2.43 1.66
N LYS A 134 -30.98 2.58 2.40
CA LYS A 134 -31.02 3.41 3.61
C LYS A 134 -30.00 2.94 4.65
N LYS A 135 -29.93 1.62 4.90
CA LYS A 135 -28.93 1.02 5.79
C LYS A 135 -27.51 1.30 5.31
N ALA A 136 -27.24 1.16 4.01
CA ALA A 136 -25.93 1.46 3.44
C ALA A 136 -25.48 2.89 3.75
N ILE A 137 -26.38 3.88 3.64
CA ILE A 137 -26.06 5.28 4.00
C ILE A 137 -25.67 5.41 5.48
N TYR A 138 -26.41 4.77 6.41
CA TYR A 138 -26.07 4.81 7.83
C TYR A 138 -24.68 4.21 8.11
N TYR A 139 -24.34 3.07 7.50
CA TYR A 139 -23.01 2.47 7.64
C TYR A 139 -21.89 3.36 7.07
N SER A 140 -22.13 4.03 5.94
CA SER A 140 -21.17 4.96 5.36
C SER A 140 -20.94 6.18 6.26
N VAL A 141 -22.00 6.75 6.83
CA VAL A 141 -21.89 7.86 7.80
C VAL A 141 -21.12 7.40 9.04
N ALA A 142 -21.41 6.21 9.58
CA ALA A 142 -20.68 5.66 10.71
C ALA A 142 -19.17 5.51 10.42
N GLY A 143 -18.80 5.06 9.22
CA GLY A 143 -17.38 4.97 8.81
C GLY A 143 -16.70 6.34 8.69
N ILE A 144 -17.41 7.36 8.19
CA ILE A 144 -16.91 8.74 8.15
C ILE A 144 -16.69 9.27 9.58
N VAL A 145 -17.65 9.06 10.48
CA VAL A 145 -17.54 9.47 11.89
C VAL A 145 -16.36 8.77 12.57
N LEU A 146 -16.22 7.46 12.39
CA LEU A 146 -15.06 6.71 12.89
C LEU A 146 -13.74 7.31 12.40
N THR A 147 -13.66 7.67 11.12
CA THR A 147 -12.45 8.29 10.56
C THR A 147 -12.13 9.62 11.24
N PHE A 148 -13.14 10.48 11.46
CA PHE A 148 -12.94 11.72 12.20
C PHE A 148 -12.50 11.49 13.64
N ILE A 149 -13.06 10.49 14.33
CA ILE A 149 -12.62 10.12 15.68
C ILE A 149 -11.15 9.70 15.67
N MET A 150 -10.75 8.85 14.72
CA MET A 150 -9.36 8.36 14.63
C MET A 150 -8.36 9.48 14.28
N ILE A 151 -8.77 10.54 13.59
CA ILE A 151 -7.91 11.70 13.32
C ILE A 151 -7.61 12.50 14.60
N LEU A 152 -8.48 12.45 15.61
CA LEU A 152 -8.34 13.18 16.86
C LEU A 152 -7.49 12.43 17.90
N VAL A 153 -7.09 11.19 17.64
CA VAL A 153 -6.23 10.34 18.48
C VAL A 153 -4.79 10.47 18.02
#